data_AF-A0A345P5D3-F1
#
_entry.id   AF-A0A345P5D3-F1
#
_cell.length_a   1.000
_cell.length_b   1.000
_cell.length_c   1.000
_cell.angle_alpha   90.00
_cell.angle_beta   90.00
_cell.angle_gamma   90.00
#
_symmetry.space_group_name_H-M   'P 1'
#
loop_
_entity.id
_entity.type
_entity.pdbx_description
1 polymer ?
#
loop_
_entity_poly.entity_id
_entity_poly.type
_entity_poly.pdbx_seq_one_letter_code
_entity_poly.pdbx_strand_id
1 'polypeptide(L)'
;MATCCDIDGHEEPLNLISLSELFWPQFVYHDGRVYLDHAPEADHYLELLLACEYDKTTVQALCNHRHVLEYFAMFDAKATPTRDELVSFGQRLQAMWQAKLAKDFPDLEIVVAFDVQDDDPDEDLQIVVYEEESVS
;
A
#
# COMPACT_ATOMS: atom_id res chain seq x y z
N MET A 1 -4.64 -4.23 46.40
CA MET A 1 -3.87 -3.27 45.57
C MET A 1 -3.16 -4.10 44.52
N ALA A 2 -3.77 -4.22 43.34
CA ALA A 2 -3.16 -4.92 42.21
C ALA A 2 -2.21 -3.93 41.52
N THR A 3 -0.95 -4.35 41.40
CA THR A 3 0.12 -3.63 40.74
C THR A 3 -0.25 -3.44 39.27
N CYS A 4 -0.13 -2.19 38.81
CA CYS A 4 -0.29 -1.76 37.43
C CYS A 4 0.62 -2.61 36.52
N CYS A 5 0.06 -3.17 35.45
CA CYS A 5 0.82 -3.87 34.44
C CYS A 5 1.81 -2.90 33.80
N ASP A 6 3.10 -3.13 34.03
CA ASP A 6 4.17 -2.72 33.15
C ASP A 6 3.90 -3.41 31.79
N ILE A 7 3.37 -2.65 30.83
CA ILE A 7 3.45 -3.03 29.42
C ILE A 7 4.85 -2.58 28.99
N ASP A 8 5.81 -3.48 29.16
CA ASP A 8 7.13 -3.34 28.59
C ASP A 8 6.96 -3.10 27.08
N GLY A 9 7.30 -1.88 26.65
CA GLY A 9 7.39 -1.51 25.25
C GLY A 9 8.50 -2.31 24.60
N HIS A 10 8.15 -3.48 24.08
CA HIS A 10 8.99 -4.19 23.12
C HIS A 10 8.93 -3.44 21.80
N GLU A 11 9.69 -2.34 21.70
CA GLU A 11 10.15 -1.82 20.41
C GLU A 11 11.11 -2.87 19.85
N GLU A 12 10.59 -3.85 19.11
CA GLU A 12 11.48 -4.68 18.30
C GLU A 12 12.22 -3.74 17.34
N PRO A 13 13.57 -3.77 17.34
CA PRO A 13 14.34 -2.87 16.51
C PRO A 13 13.97 -3.15 15.06
N LEU A 14 13.54 -2.09 14.37
CA LEU A 14 13.14 -2.19 12.98
C LEU A 14 14.31 -2.77 12.16
N ASN A 15 14.10 -3.98 11.63
CA ASN A 15 15.15 -4.66 10.90
C ASN A 15 15.24 -4.09 9.47
N LEU A 16 16.45 -4.09 8.91
CA LEU A 16 16.71 -3.50 7.58
C LEU A 16 15.96 -4.22 6.44
N ILE A 17 15.52 -5.47 6.65
CA ILE A 17 14.74 -6.22 5.66
C ILE A 17 13.33 -5.65 5.58
N SER A 18 12.66 -5.47 6.72
CA SER A 18 11.32 -4.86 6.80
C SER A 18 11.33 -3.42 6.25
N LEU A 19 12.39 -2.65 6.50
CA LEU A 19 12.57 -1.35 5.85
C LEU A 19 12.70 -1.48 4.32
N SER A 20 13.44 -2.47 3.84
CA SER A 20 13.63 -2.66 2.40
C SER A 20 12.35 -3.11 1.69
N GLU A 21 11.49 -3.89 2.36
CA GLU A 21 10.20 -4.35 1.84
C GLU A 21 9.22 -3.20 1.61
N LEU A 22 9.31 -2.12 2.38
CA LEU A 22 8.51 -0.91 2.13
C LEU A 22 8.80 -0.30 0.75
N PHE A 23 10.07 -0.25 0.37
CA PHE A 23 10.51 0.36 -0.89
C PHE A 23 10.50 -0.63 -2.06
N TRP A 24 10.62 -1.93 -1.77
CA TRP A 24 10.68 -3.00 -2.74
C TRP A 24 9.81 -4.17 -2.29
N PRO A 25 8.48 -4.01 -2.27
CA PRO A 25 7.56 -4.96 -1.64
C PRO A 25 7.54 -6.30 -2.37
N GLN A 26 6.75 -7.25 -1.88
CA GLN A 26 6.39 -8.41 -2.69
C GLN A 26 5.08 -8.12 -3.42
N PHE A 27 4.96 -8.64 -4.63
CA PHE A 27 3.73 -8.60 -5.40
C PHE A 27 3.42 -10.02 -5.83
N VAL A 28 2.16 -10.42 -5.71
CA VAL A 28 1.71 -11.78 -6.02
C VAL A 28 0.62 -11.74 -7.09
N TYR A 29 0.63 -12.73 -7.98
CA TYR A 29 -0.38 -12.84 -9.03
C TYR A 29 -1.54 -13.72 -8.55
N HIS A 30 -2.76 -13.21 -8.62
CA HIS A 30 -3.99 -13.89 -8.22
C HIS A 30 -5.14 -13.51 -9.15
N ASP A 31 -5.89 -14.51 -9.65
CA ASP A 31 -7.09 -14.32 -10.48
C ASP A 31 -6.94 -13.31 -11.64
N GLY A 32 -5.78 -13.33 -12.28
CA GLY A 32 -5.48 -12.47 -13.43
C GLY A 32 -4.97 -11.08 -13.07
N ARG A 33 -4.69 -10.79 -11.80
CA ARG A 33 -4.30 -9.48 -11.29
C ARG A 33 -3.13 -9.56 -10.30
N VAL A 34 -2.41 -8.46 -10.13
CA VAL A 34 -1.28 -8.32 -9.21
C VAL A 34 -1.71 -7.67 -7.88
N TYR A 35 -1.36 -8.31 -6.76
CA TYR A 35 -1.70 -7.85 -5.41
C TYR A 35 -0.44 -7.60 -4.56
N LEU A 36 -0.49 -6.56 -3.74
CA LEU A 36 0.57 -6.17 -2.81
C LEU A 36 0.64 -7.15 -1.63
N ASP A 37 1.83 -7.69 -1.37
CA ASP A 37 2.22 -8.62 -0.32
C ASP A 37 1.56 -10.01 -0.36
N HIS A 38 0.25 -10.10 -0.49
CA HIS A 38 -0.51 -11.34 -0.46
C HIS A 38 -1.77 -11.29 -1.32
N ALA A 39 -2.27 -12.46 -1.70
CA ALA A 39 -3.55 -12.57 -2.40
C ALA A 39 -4.70 -12.33 -1.40
N PRO A 40 -5.81 -11.70 -1.83
CA PRO A 40 -6.96 -11.51 -0.96
C PRO A 40 -7.53 -12.87 -0.54
N GLU A 41 -8.02 -12.96 0.70
CA GLU A 41 -8.68 -14.19 1.18
C GLU A 41 -9.97 -14.45 0.38
N ALA A 42 -10.23 -15.71 0.04
CA ALA A 42 -11.25 -16.08 -0.94
C ALA A 42 -12.66 -15.54 -0.61
N ASP A 43 -13.09 -15.64 0.64
CA ASP A 43 -14.42 -15.18 1.07
C ASP A 43 -14.52 -13.65 0.96
N HIS A 44 -13.49 -12.94 1.44
CA HIS A 44 -13.43 -11.48 1.34
C HIS A 44 -13.32 -10.99 -0.11
N TYR A 45 -12.55 -11.69 -0.94
CA TYR A 45 -12.42 -11.38 -2.36
C TYR A 45 -13.76 -11.51 -3.10
N LEU A 46 -14.55 -12.54 -2.79
CA LEU A 46 -15.88 -12.71 -3.38
C LEU A 46 -16.84 -11.59 -2.94
N GLU A 47 -16.79 -11.18 -1.68
CA GLU A 47 -17.58 -10.04 -1.17
C GLU A 47 -17.21 -8.73 -1.88
N LEU A 48 -15.92 -8.47 -2.07
CA LEU A 48 -15.44 -7.29 -2.80
C LEU A 48 -15.87 -7.33 -4.27
N LEU A 49 -15.74 -8.48 -4.95
CA LEU A 49 -16.21 -8.64 -6.32
C LEU A 49 -17.72 -8.32 -6.43
N LEU A 50 -18.54 -8.82 -5.50
CA LEU A 50 -19.97 -8.52 -5.49
C LEU A 50 -20.24 -7.02 -5.25
N ALA A 51 -19.52 -6.40 -4.31
CA ALA A 51 -19.68 -4.99 -3.99
C ALA A 51 -19.23 -4.05 -5.13
N CYS A 52 -18.25 -4.48 -5.92
CA CYS A 52 -17.69 -3.74 -7.05
C CYS A 52 -18.27 -4.17 -8.40
N GLU A 53 -19.44 -4.83 -8.44
CA GLU A 53 -20.09 -5.27 -9.69
C GLU A 53 -19.18 -6.12 -10.60
N TYR A 54 -18.30 -6.92 -9.98
CA TYR A 54 -17.27 -7.76 -10.60
C TYR A 54 -16.17 -6.99 -11.36
N ASP A 55 -16.03 -5.68 -11.11
CA ASP A 55 -14.89 -4.89 -11.58
C ASP A 55 -13.62 -5.27 -10.81
N LYS A 56 -12.80 -6.11 -11.44
CA LYS A 56 -11.52 -6.57 -10.88
C LYS A 56 -10.49 -5.46 -10.71
N THR A 57 -10.55 -4.41 -11.54
CA THR A 57 -9.64 -3.26 -11.41
C THR A 57 -9.96 -2.48 -10.14
N THR A 58 -11.23 -2.22 -9.88
CA THR A 58 -11.67 -1.58 -8.63
C THR A 58 -11.34 -2.44 -7.41
N VAL A 59 -11.57 -3.76 -7.46
CA VAL A 59 -11.21 -4.65 -6.35
C VAL A 59 -9.69 -4.67 -6.10
N GLN A 60 -8.89 -4.74 -7.17
CA GLN A 60 -7.43 -4.69 -7.08
C GLN A 60 -6.97 -3.38 -6.44
N ALA A 61 -7.51 -2.24 -6.89
CA ALA A 61 -7.20 -0.94 -6.33
C ALA A 61 -7.50 -0.88 -4.82
N LEU A 62 -8.65 -1.39 -4.38
CA LEU A 62 -9.02 -1.44 -2.96
C LEU A 62 -8.05 -2.29 -2.13
N CYS A 63 -7.68 -3.47 -2.62
CA CYS A 63 -6.74 -4.36 -1.91
C CYS A 63 -5.32 -3.80 -1.84
N ASN A 64 -4.90 -3.07 -2.87
CA ASN A 64 -3.55 -2.52 -3.00
C ASN A 64 -3.39 -1.09 -2.45
N HIS A 65 -4.48 -0.39 -2.13
CA HIS A 65 -4.41 0.97 -1.60
C HIS A 65 -3.72 0.97 -0.24
N ARG A 66 -2.85 1.97 0.00
CA ARG A 66 -2.19 2.21 1.28
C ARG A 66 -2.17 3.69 1.58
N HIS A 67 -2.42 4.06 2.83
CA HIS A 67 -2.24 5.43 3.28
C HIS A 67 -0.77 5.67 3.60
N VAL A 68 -0.18 6.71 3.03
CA VAL A 68 1.27 6.98 3.17
C VAL A 68 1.65 7.24 4.64
N LEU A 69 0.73 7.80 5.43
CA LEU A 69 0.92 8.06 6.86
C LEU A 69 1.08 6.77 7.69
N GLU A 70 0.44 5.67 7.30
CA GLU A 70 0.52 4.40 8.02
C GLU A 70 1.97 3.92 8.13
N TYR A 71 2.77 4.17 7.10
CA TYR A 71 4.19 3.81 7.10
C TYR A 71 4.98 4.56 8.16
N PHE A 72 4.69 5.83 8.43
CA PHE A 72 5.36 6.58 9.50
C PHE A 72 5.00 6.06 10.88
N ALA A 73 3.72 5.72 11.08
CA ALA A 73 3.22 5.14 12.33
C ALA A 73 3.85 3.77 12.65
N MET A 74 4.31 3.02 11.63
CA MET A 74 5.07 1.77 11.84
C MET A 74 6.45 1.98 12.47
N PHE A 75 7.09 3.14 12.25
CA PHE A 75 8.41 3.45 12.83
C PHE A 75 8.28 4.15 14.18
N ASP A 76 7.35 5.08 14.27
CA ASP A 76 7.07 5.84 15.48
C ASP A 76 5.58 6.17 15.51
N ALA A 77 4.85 5.56 16.45
CA ALA A 77 3.41 5.79 16.62
C ALA A 77 3.06 7.25 16.98
N LYS A 78 4.05 8.06 17.36
CA LYS A 78 3.91 9.50 17.63
C LYS A 78 4.43 10.37 16.48
N ALA A 79 4.84 9.77 15.37
CA ALA A 79 5.30 10.51 14.20
C ALA A 79 4.19 11.44 13.70
N THR A 80 4.52 12.72 13.57
CA THR A 80 3.67 13.74 12.95
C THR A 80 4.41 14.31 11.75
N PRO A 81 4.57 13.55 10.65
CA PRO A 81 5.27 14.03 9.47
C PRO A 81 4.55 15.23 8.89
N THR A 82 5.32 16.16 8.34
CA THR A 82 4.80 17.28 7.56
C THR A 82 4.22 16.78 6.23
N ARG A 83 3.32 17.56 5.62
CA ARG A 83 2.77 17.24 4.29
C ARG A 83 3.89 17.08 3.25
N ASP A 84 4.90 17.94 3.27
CA ASP A 84 6.06 17.86 2.36
C ASP A 84 6.85 16.55 2.52
N GLU A 85 7.00 16.05 3.75
CA GLU A 85 7.62 14.75 4.02
C GLU A 85 6.76 13.60 3.46
N LEU A 86 5.45 13.65 3.66
CA LEU A 86 4.52 12.64 3.11
C LEU A 86 4.53 12.65 1.58
N VAL A 87 4.48 13.83 0.94
CA VAL A 87 4.56 13.97 -0.52
C VAL A 87 5.89 13.44 -1.05
N SER A 88 7.01 13.87 -0.45
CA SER A 88 8.33 13.41 -0.89
C SER A 88 8.50 11.90 -0.70
N PHE A 89 7.93 11.34 0.36
CA PHE A 89 7.98 9.91 0.63
C PHE A 89 7.10 9.11 -0.35
N GLY A 90 5.86 9.54 -0.58
CA GLY A 90 4.94 8.92 -1.53
C GLY A 90 5.47 8.93 -2.97
N GLN A 91 6.10 10.03 -3.43
CA GLN A 91 6.76 10.08 -4.74
C GLN A 91 7.90 9.06 -4.88
N ARG A 92 8.65 8.79 -3.80
CA ARG A 92 9.70 7.76 -3.80
C ARG A 92 9.11 6.36 -3.87
N LEU A 93 8.06 6.09 -3.10
CA LEU A 93 7.33 4.82 -3.16
C LEU A 93 6.81 4.58 -4.58
N GLN A 94 6.14 5.58 -5.17
CA GLN A 94 5.62 5.51 -6.54
C GLN A 94 6.72 5.11 -7.54
N ALA A 95 7.85 5.82 -7.54
CA ALA A 95 8.94 5.55 -8.46
C ALA A 95 9.53 4.13 -8.27
N MET A 96 9.73 3.71 -7.02
CA MET A 96 10.33 2.40 -6.73
C MET A 96 9.39 1.24 -7.03
N TRP A 97 8.12 1.37 -6.64
CA TRP A 97 7.11 0.35 -6.91
C TRP A 97 6.83 0.23 -8.41
N GLN A 98 6.77 1.35 -9.14
CA GLN A 98 6.63 1.33 -10.61
C GLN A 98 7.82 0.61 -11.26
N ALA A 99 9.05 0.89 -10.82
CA ALA A 99 10.25 0.22 -11.32
C ALA A 99 10.25 -1.29 -11.00
N LYS A 100 9.79 -1.66 -9.81
CA LYS A 100 9.67 -3.07 -9.42
C LYS A 100 8.62 -3.79 -10.28
N LEU A 101 7.43 -3.23 -10.43
CA LEU A 101 6.34 -3.84 -11.20
C LEU A 101 6.73 -4.01 -12.67
N ALA A 102 7.36 -3.00 -13.28
CA ALA A 102 7.88 -3.10 -14.65
C ALA A 102 8.96 -4.19 -14.82
N LYS A 103 9.73 -4.47 -13.76
CA LYS A 103 10.74 -5.53 -13.76
C LYS A 103 10.12 -6.92 -13.58
N ASP A 104 9.20 -7.05 -12.62
CA ASP A 104 8.66 -8.35 -12.20
C ASP A 104 7.50 -8.80 -13.11
N PHE A 105 6.79 -7.86 -13.74
CA PHE A 105 5.63 -8.09 -14.63
C PHE A 105 5.74 -7.25 -15.93
N PRO A 106 6.75 -7.49 -16.78
CA PRO A 106 7.03 -6.64 -17.95
C PRO A 106 5.94 -6.65 -19.03
N ASP A 107 5.05 -7.64 -19.01
CA ASP A 107 3.98 -7.82 -20.00
C ASP A 107 2.64 -7.20 -19.55
N LEU A 108 2.58 -6.63 -18.34
CA LEU A 108 1.36 -6.03 -17.78
C LEU A 108 1.47 -4.50 -17.74
N GLU A 109 0.38 -3.81 -18.07
CA GLU A 109 0.26 -2.37 -17.93
C GLU A 109 -0.25 -2.04 -16.52
N ILE A 110 0.68 -2.02 -15.55
CA ILE A 110 0.41 -1.73 -14.14
C ILE A 110 0.73 -0.27 -13.83
N VAL A 111 -0.25 0.43 -13.26
CA VAL A 111 -0.15 1.81 -12.81
C VAL A 111 0.08 1.86 -11.31
N VAL A 112 1.08 2.64 -10.87
CA VAL A 112 1.22 3.08 -9.48
C VAL A 112 0.78 4.54 -9.38
N ALA A 113 -0.46 4.74 -8.94
CA ALA A 113 -1.05 6.05 -8.77
C ALA A 113 -0.71 6.62 -7.39
N PHE A 114 -0.20 7.85 -7.39
CA PHE A 114 0.00 8.67 -6.20
C PHE A 114 -0.42 10.09 -6.56
N ASP A 115 -1.64 10.47 -6.17
CA ASP A 115 -2.19 11.79 -6.46
C ASP A 115 -1.95 12.72 -5.27
N VAL A 116 -1.34 13.87 -5.54
CA VAL A 116 -1.15 14.91 -4.55
C VAL A 116 -2.21 15.96 -4.86
N GLN A 117 -3.40 15.76 -4.33
CA GLN A 117 -4.46 16.75 -4.46
C GLN A 117 -4.11 17.93 -3.56
N ASP A 118 -3.86 19.09 -4.17
CA ASP A 118 -3.40 20.29 -3.45
C ASP A 118 -4.55 21.05 -2.76
N ASP A 119 -5.80 20.67 -3.00
CA ASP A 119 -7.01 21.39 -2.59
C ASP A 119 -7.58 20.96 -1.23
N ASP A 120 -7.20 19.79 -0.72
CA ASP A 120 -7.54 19.36 0.64
C ASP A 120 -6.29 19.03 1.48
N PRO A 121 -5.90 19.91 2.43
CA PRO A 121 -4.79 19.65 3.33
C PRO A 121 -5.06 18.53 4.34
N ASP A 122 -6.34 18.21 4.58
CA ASP A 122 -6.80 17.17 5.51
C ASP A 122 -6.98 15.81 4.82
N GLU A 123 -6.84 15.73 3.49
CA GLU A 123 -6.89 14.47 2.75
C GLU A 123 -5.64 13.62 2.99
N ASP A 124 -5.86 12.36 3.36
CA ASP A 124 -4.80 11.38 3.53
C ASP A 124 -4.20 11.01 2.17
N LEU A 125 -2.90 11.30 2.00
CA LEU A 125 -2.16 10.91 0.81
C LEU A 125 -2.12 9.39 0.67
N GLN A 126 -2.54 8.89 -0.49
CA GLN A 126 -2.69 7.48 -0.78
C GLN A 126 -1.87 7.06 -2.00
N ILE A 127 -1.30 5.87 -1.92
CA ILE A 127 -0.68 5.19 -3.06
C ILE A 127 -1.53 3.97 -3.42
N VAL A 128 -1.80 3.79 -4.71
CA VAL A 128 -2.68 2.74 -5.22
C VAL A 128 -2.01 2.05 -6.40
N VAL A 129 -2.11 0.72 -6.45
CA VAL A 129 -1.59 -0.09 -7.57
C VAL A 129 -2.74 -0.81 -8.25
N TYR A 130 -2.88 -0.61 -9.56
CA TYR A 130 -3.92 -1.28 -10.36
C TYR A 130 -3.47 -1.49 -11.80
N GLU A 131 -4.09 -2.46 -12.47
CA GLU A 131 -3.92 -2.73 -13.90
C GLU A 131 -5.05 -2.10 -14.69
N GLU A 132 -4.73 -1.29 -15.70
CA GLU A 132 -5.75 -0.78 -16.62
C GLU A 132 -6.30 -1.93 -17.47
N GLU A 133 -7.62 -1.96 -17.70
CA GLU A 133 -8.17 -2.90 -18.67
C GLU A 133 -7.80 -2.44 -20.08
N SER A 134 -6.96 -3.23 -20.76
CA SER A 134 -6.82 -3.10 -22.21
C SER A 134 -8.18 -3.32 -22.87
N VAL A 135 -8.75 -2.24 -23.42
CA VAL A 135 -9.94 -2.31 -24.28
C VAL A 135 -9.55 -3.08 -25.55
N SER A 136 -9.79 -4.39 -25.56
CA SER A 136 -9.61 -5.27 -26.72
C SER A 136 -10.83 -5.25 -27.63
#